data_AF-A0A2K9LFJ2-F1
#
_entry.id   AF-A0A2K9LFJ2-F1
#
_cell.length_a   1.000
_cell.length_b   1.000
_cell.length_c   1.000
_cell.angle_alpha   90.00
_cell.angle_beta   90.00
_cell.angle_gamma   90.00
#
_symmetry.space_group_name_H-M   'P 1'
#
loop_
_entity.id
_entity.type
_entity.pdbx_description
1 polymer ?
#
loop_
_entity_poly.entity_id
_entity_poly.type
_entity_poly.pdbx_seq_one_letter_code
_entity_poly.pdbx_strand_id
1 'polypeptide(L)'
;MVNFNISNQPSGQTAQCEVCCCEITHQTDFNHASTVCQNFECKQLYNQRFTMNPTLYKPHFEFRKKLILERKAKEEHDKRHADSIDAHEALDNQKILDAYINTDKSIPPEQIKLVMIPTGLAHTVPLSSARKAQYQKHLEETIEEAVQYSNADDAVRDQHYDAHERLKQQDEFLQSHPHISAASDTLCGLCKGGCCSTGGDHGFISAVTIRRLMDKDPDLTAQSILNSYLSHIPDHSIDHSCINQTESGCALPKAMRSDVCNVYFCDEVKSHQTRMAENDSEKGVTLVIQRSNTNWNRYEAIDFNKVVSITLINGENRLDIKP
;
A
#
# COMPACT_ATOMS: atom_id res chain seq x y z
N MET A 1 51.76 41.46 26.88
CA MET A 1 50.48 40.80 27.20
C MET A 1 50.13 39.92 26.02
N VAL A 2 50.23 38.61 26.24
CA VAL A 2 49.98 37.55 25.27
C VAL A 2 48.49 37.21 25.37
N ASN A 3 47.76 37.17 24.26
CA ASN A 3 46.46 36.50 24.18
C ASN A 3 46.55 35.37 23.14
N PHE A 4 46.72 34.15 23.66
CA PHE A 4 46.29 32.92 23.02
C PHE A 4 44.77 32.82 23.18
N ASN A 5 44.04 32.46 22.14
CA ASN A 5 43.35 31.17 22.19
C ASN A 5 42.95 30.67 20.80
N ILE A 6 43.48 29.49 20.54
CA ILE A 6 43.34 28.66 19.36
C ILE A 6 41.97 27.98 19.40
N SER A 7 41.32 27.97 18.25
CA SER A 7 40.11 27.21 17.95
C SER A 7 40.30 25.72 18.26
N ASN A 8 39.67 25.22 19.34
CA ASN A 8 39.53 23.79 19.59
C ASN A 8 38.12 23.35 19.14
N GLN A 9 38.00 22.89 17.90
CA GLN A 9 36.95 21.95 17.54
C GLN A 9 37.44 20.54 17.90
N PRO A 10 36.71 19.73 18.68
CA PRO A 10 37.04 18.33 18.83
C PRO A 10 36.76 17.61 17.50
N SER A 11 37.83 17.21 16.81
CA SER A 11 37.77 16.30 15.67
C SER A 11 37.35 14.92 16.17
N GLY A 12 36.04 14.63 16.14
CA GLY A 12 35.56 13.27 16.38
C GLY A 12 36.19 12.32 15.36
N GLN A 13 36.95 11.32 15.80
CA GLN A 13 37.44 10.26 14.93
C GLN A 13 36.24 9.43 14.44
N THR A 14 35.94 9.54 13.15
CA THR A 14 34.94 8.70 12.48
C THR A 14 35.51 7.29 12.28
N ALA A 15 34.90 6.29 12.90
CA ALA A 15 35.22 4.88 12.67
C ALA A 15 34.14 4.21 11.81
N GLN A 16 34.46 3.10 11.14
CA GLN A 16 33.46 2.31 10.42
C GLN A 16 33.08 1.05 11.21
N CYS A 17 31.79 0.68 11.13
CA CYS A 17 31.32 -0.57 11.71
C CYS A 17 31.97 -1.78 11.02
N GLU A 18 32.55 -2.71 11.80
CA GLU A 18 33.17 -3.94 11.28
C GLU A 18 32.19 -4.84 10.53
N VAL A 19 30.89 -4.76 10.83
CA VAL A 19 29.85 -5.57 10.19
C VAL A 19 29.28 -4.85 8.98
N CYS A 20 28.69 -3.68 9.16
CA CYS A 20 27.91 -3.04 8.10
C CYS A 20 28.55 -1.79 7.49
N CYS A 21 29.80 -1.49 7.86
CA CYS A 21 30.63 -0.41 7.31
C CYS A 21 30.05 1.01 7.41
N CYS A 22 28.93 1.22 8.11
CA CYS A 22 28.42 2.56 8.36
C CYS A 22 29.37 3.34 9.28
N GLU A 23 29.36 4.66 9.12
CA GLU A 23 30.10 5.55 10.01
C GLU A 23 29.55 5.48 11.44
N ILE A 24 30.46 5.45 12.40
CA ILE A 24 30.20 5.47 13.83
C ILE A 24 30.85 6.75 14.35
N THR A 25 30.02 7.63 14.90
CA THR A 25 30.52 8.77 15.68
C THR A 25 30.74 8.28 17.11
N HIS A 26 32.00 8.18 17.53
CA HIS A 26 32.32 7.90 18.92
C HIS A 26 31.95 9.13 19.76
N GLN A 27 30.90 9.03 20.59
CA GLN A 27 30.83 9.89 21.76
C GLN A 27 31.99 9.47 22.66
N THR A 28 32.80 10.45 23.05
CA THR A 28 34.05 10.30 23.79
C THR A 28 33.78 9.82 25.23
N ASP A 29 33.36 8.57 25.39
CA ASP A 29 33.45 7.87 26.66
C ASP A 29 34.58 6.85 26.56
N PHE A 30 35.69 7.22 27.18
CA PHE A 30 36.84 6.38 27.42
C PHE A 30 36.39 5.16 28.24
N ASN A 31 35.99 4.07 27.59
CA ASN A 31 36.49 2.77 28.02
C ASN A 31 36.36 1.60 27.06
N HIS A 32 35.50 1.55 26.05
CA HIS A 32 35.59 0.53 24.98
C HIS A 32 35.18 1.15 23.65
N ALA A 33 36.13 1.35 22.72
CA ALA A 33 35.83 1.72 21.35
C ALA A 33 35.02 0.58 20.71
N SER A 34 33.70 0.68 20.72
CA SER A 34 32.83 -0.28 20.03
C SER A 34 33.13 -0.18 18.53
N THR A 35 33.73 -1.22 17.96
CA THR A 35 34.01 -1.29 16.52
C THR A 35 32.77 -1.64 15.69
N VAL A 36 31.60 -1.71 16.34
CA VAL A 36 30.32 -2.05 15.75
C VAL A 36 29.25 -1.02 16.12
N CYS A 37 28.39 -0.70 15.15
CA CYS A 37 27.33 0.31 15.31
C CYS A 37 26.20 -0.16 16.27
N GLN A 38 25.25 0.73 16.53
CA GLN A 38 24.14 0.46 17.45
C GLN A 38 23.08 -0.50 16.89
N ASN A 39 23.15 -0.84 15.60
CA ASN A 39 22.21 -1.76 14.97
C ASN A 39 22.27 -3.15 15.65
N PHE A 40 21.09 -3.66 16.00
CA PHE A 40 20.93 -4.92 16.72
C PHE A 40 21.59 -6.10 16.00
N GLU A 41 21.41 -6.22 14.69
CA GLU A 41 21.95 -7.33 13.90
C GLU A 41 23.49 -7.30 13.88
N CYS A 42 24.08 -6.10 13.74
CA CYS A 42 25.52 -5.94 13.78
C CYS A 42 26.11 -6.33 15.14
N LYS A 43 25.48 -5.87 16.23
CA LYS A 43 25.87 -6.26 17.60
C LYS A 43 25.73 -7.75 17.83
N GLN A 44 24.60 -8.34 17.41
CA GLN A 44 24.32 -9.75 17.57
C GLN A 44 25.37 -10.61 16.85
N LEU A 45 25.65 -10.30 15.58
CA LEU A 45 26.67 -11.00 14.79
C LEU A 45 28.06 -10.88 15.42
N TYR A 46 28.43 -9.68 15.88
CA TYR A 46 29.72 -9.47 16.53
C TYR A 46 29.86 -10.22 17.86
N ASN A 47 28.79 -10.23 18.67
CA ASN A 47 28.78 -10.88 19.98
C ASN A 47 28.78 -12.41 19.90
N GLN A 48 28.44 -13.00 18.75
CA GLN A 48 28.55 -14.46 18.55
C GLN A 48 29.97 -14.99 18.73
N ARG A 49 31.01 -14.15 18.64
CA ARG A 49 32.39 -14.52 18.95
C ARG A 49 32.59 -15.09 20.36
N PHE A 50 31.72 -14.70 21.30
CA PHE A 50 31.79 -15.13 22.69
C PHE A 50 31.06 -16.45 22.96
N THR A 51 30.24 -16.91 22.01
CA THR A 51 29.37 -18.09 22.17
C THR A 51 29.68 -19.19 21.17
N MET A 52 30.26 -18.86 20.01
CA MET A 52 30.64 -19.81 18.96
C MET A 52 32.06 -20.36 19.14
N ASN A 53 32.30 -21.56 18.61
CA ASN A 53 33.66 -22.11 18.50
C ASN A 53 34.55 -21.15 17.67
N PRO A 54 35.74 -20.75 18.17
CA PRO A 54 36.61 -19.81 17.47
C PRO A 54 36.98 -20.20 16.03
N THR A 55 37.09 -21.50 15.75
CA THR A 55 37.41 -22.01 14.40
C THR A 55 36.26 -21.84 13.40
N LEU A 56 35.02 -21.80 13.89
CA LEU A 56 33.81 -21.62 13.08
C LEU A 56 33.35 -20.17 13.01
N TYR A 57 33.74 -19.33 13.98
CA TYR A 57 33.30 -17.95 14.05
C TYR A 57 33.73 -17.13 12.84
N LYS A 58 35.02 -17.17 12.45
CA LYS A 58 35.53 -16.36 11.33
C LYS A 58 34.78 -16.61 10.01
N PRO A 59 34.65 -17.85 9.51
CA PRO A 59 33.90 -18.09 8.27
C PRO A 59 32.40 -17.75 8.40
N HIS A 60 31.78 -17.98 9.57
CA HIS A 60 30.40 -17.59 9.83
C HIS A 60 30.22 -16.06 9.76
N PHE A 61 31.11 -15.33 10.42
CA PHE A 61 31.09 -13.87 10.48
C PHE A 61 31.20 -13.26 9.09
N GLU A 62 32.19 -13.68 8.28
CA GLU A 62 32.37 -13.16 6.92
C GLU A 62 31.16 -13.46 6.01
N PHE A 63 30.60 -14.67 6.10
CA PHE A 63 29.41 -15.02 5.32
C PHE A 63 28.19 -14.17 5.70
N ARG A 64 27.90 -14.04 7.00
CA ARG A 64 26.77 -13.23 7.48
C ARG A 64 26.98 -11.75 7.21
N LYS A 65 28.21 -11.25 7.37
CA LYS A 65 28.60 -9.89 7.01
C LYS A 65 28.31 -9.60 5.54
N LYS A 66 28.72 -10.51 4.64
CA LYS A 66 28.42 -10.39 3.20
C LYS A 66 26.92 -10.28 2.94
N LEU A 67 26.10 -11.14 3.53
CA LEU A 67 24.64 -11.08 3.37
C LEU A 67 24.04 -9.75 3.86
N ILE A 68 24.53 -9.21 4.98
CA ILE A 68 24.09 -7.91 5.51
C ILE A 68 24.44 -6.79 4.52
N LEU A 69 25.66 -6.79 3.98
CA LEU A 69 26.11 -5.79 3.02
C LEU A 69 25.34 -5.87 1.70
N GLU A 70 25.10 -7.08 1.17
CA GLU A 70 24.29 -7.29 -0.03
C GLU A 70 22.85 -6.81 0.15
N ARG A 71 22.22 -7.12 1.29
CA ARG A 71 20.86 -6.67 1.62
C ARG A 71 20.80 -5.14 1.72
N LYS A 72 21.75 -4.51 2.41
CA LYS A 72 21.84 -3.04 2.50
C LYS A 72 22.05 -2.38 1.16
N ALA A 73 22.95 -2.91 0.33
CA ALA A 73 23.20 -2.38 -1.01
C ALA A 73 21.95 -2.46 -1.88
N LYS A 74 21.17 -3.54 -1.76
CA LYS A 74 19.87 -3.68 -2.40
C LYS A 74 18.86 -2.66 -1.87
N GLU A 75 18.70 -2.53 -0.55
CA GLU A 75 17.82 -1.53 0.08
C GLU A 75 18.16 -0.10 -0.36
N GLU A 76 19.44 0.26 -0.43
CA GLU A 76 19.92 1.56 -0.91
C GLU A 76 19.69 1.76 -2.41
N HIS A 77 19.82 0.70 -3.21
CA HIS A 77 19.49 0.74 -4.63
C HIS A 77 17.98 0.96 -4.83
N ASP A 78 17.16 0.15 -4.18
CA ASP A 78 15.70 0.19 -4.28
C ASP A 78 15.16 1.55 -3.79
N LYS A 79 15.73 2.09 -2.71
CA LYS A 79 15.43 3.44 -2.22
C LYS A 79 15.77 4.52 -3.25
N ARG A 80 16.99 4.51 -3.80
CA ARG A 80 17.38 5.50 -4.82
C ARG A 80 16.50 5.42 -6.06
N HIS A 81 16.08 4.22 -6.44
CA HIS A 81 15.16 4.02 -7.54
C HIS A 81 13.77 4.60 -7.24
N ALA A 82 13.20 4.30 -6.06
CA ALA A 82 11.94 4.88 -5.61
C ALA A 82 11.99 6.42 -5.55
N ASP A 83 13.04 7.00 -4.98
CA ASP A 83 13.26 8.45 -4.91
C ASP A 83 13.32 9.07 -6.33
N SER A 84 13.95 8.36 -7.28
CA SER A 84 13.99 8.79 -8.68
C SER A 84 12.63 8.76 -9.37
N ILE A 85 11.80 7.76 -9.07
CA ILE A 85 10.42 7.66 -9.58
C ILE A 85 9.59 8.80 -9.00
N ASP A 86 9.63 9.02 -7.69
CA ASP A 86 8.87 10.08 -7.02
C ASP A 86 9.26 11.48 -7.57
N ALA A 87 10.56 11.75 -7.74
CA ALA A 87 11.03 13.01 -8.30
C ALA A 87 10.59 13.23 -9.75
N HIS A 88 10.64 12.17 -10.57
CA HIS A 88 10.18 12.23 -11.95
C HIS A 88 8.68 12.48 -12.03
N GLU A 89 7.88 11.70 -11.31
CA GLU A 89 6.42 11.81 -11.29
C GLU A 89 5.98 13.18 -10.76
N ALA A 90 6.63 13.72 -9.73
CA ALA A 90 6.34 15.05 -9.21
C ALA A 90 6.60 16.15 -10.26
N LEU A 91 7.73 16.09 -10.95
CA LEU A 91 8.07 17.05 -12.01
C LEU A 91 7.09 16.97 -13.18
N ASP A 92 6.74 15.75 -13.60
CA ASP A 92 5.83 15.50 -14.72
C ASP A 92 4.39 15.92 -14.38
N ASN A 93 3.92 15.61 -13.17
CA ASN A 93 2.62 16.06 -12.65
C ASN A 93 2.53 17.60 -12.60
N GLN A 94 3.61 18.28 -12.20
CA GLN A 94 3.64 19.75 -12.18
C GLN A 94 3.56 20.34 -13.59
N LYS A 95 4.26 19.76 -14.57
CA LYS A 95 4.18 20.19 -15.98
C LYS A 95 2.77 20.06 -16.54
N ILE A 96 2.07 18.98 -16.21
CA ILE A 96 0.68 18.75 -16.62
C ILE A 96 -0.24 19.80 -16.00
N LEU A 97 -0.09 20.07 -14.71
CA LEU A 97 -0.86 21.11 -14.02
C LEU A 97 -0.62 22.49 -14.64
N ASP A 98 0.65 22.86 -14.88
CA ASP A 98 1.01 24.14 -15.49
C ASP A 98 0.45 24.26 -16.92
N ALA A 99 0.51 23.19 -17.72
CA ALA A 99 -0.07 23.17 -19.06
C ALA A 99 -1.58 23.36 -19.03
N TYR A 100 -2.28 22.73 -18.08
CA TYR A 100 -3.71 22.90 -17.89
C TYR A 100 -4.06 24.35 -17.51
N ILE A 101 -3.40 24.91 -16.49
CA ILE A 101 -3.61 26.30 -16.04
C ILE A 101 -3.39 27.31 -17.18
N ASN A 102 -2.39 27.07 -18.02
CA ASN A 102 -2.10 27.95 -19.15
C ASN A 102 -3.16 27.86 -20.25
N THR A 103 -3.82 26.71 -20.39
CA THR A 103 -4.85 26.46 -21.41
C THR A 103 -6.22 26.94 -20.97
N ASP A 104 -6.63 26.63 -19.74
CA ASP A 104 -7.91 27.03 -19.17
C ASP A 104 -7.72 27.96 -17.97
N LYS A 105 -7.90 29.26 -18.22
CA LYS A 105 -7.79 30.32 -17.22
C LYS A 105 -9.10 30.57 -16.46
N SER A 106 -10.16 29.80 -16.73
CA SER A 106 -11.45 29.98 -16.06
C SER A 106 -11.42 29.53 -14.60
N ILE A 107 -10.48 28.65 -14.25
CA ILE A 107 -10.32 28.11 -12.90
C ILE A 107 -9.03 28.66 -12.30
N PRO A 108 -9.10 29.36 -11.15
CA PRO A 108 -7.91 29.83 -10.46
C PRO A 108 -7.01 28.65 -10.02
N PRO A 109 -5.68 28.74 -10.16
CA PRO A 109 -4.75 27.65 -9.81
C PRO A 109 -4.94 27.09 -8.40
N GLU A 110 -5.25 27.95 -7.43
CA GLU A 110 -5.47 27.59 -6.03
C GLU A 110 -6.73 26.73 -5.81
N GLN A 111 -7.64 26.69 -6.79
CA GLN A 111 -8.84 25.86 -6.78
C GLN A 111 -8.64 24.50 -7.46
N ILE A 112 -7.47 24.25 -8.05
CA ILE A 112 -7.15 22.99 -8.72
C ILE A 112 -6.42 22.07 -7.75
N LYS A 113 -7.07 20.96 -7.40
CA LYS A 113 -6.53 19.91 -6.54
C LYS A 113 -5.92 18.83 -7.42
N LEU A 114 -4.59 18.68 -7.38
CA LEU A 114 -3.90 17.65 -8.13
C LEU A 114 -3.92 16.31 -7.36
N VAL A 115 -4.33 15.24 -8.03
CA VAL A 115 -4.30 13.87 -7.48
C VAL A 115 -3.71 12.94 -8.53
N MET A 116 -2.71 12.16 -8.14
CA MET A 116 -2.20 11.06 -8.96
C MET A 116 -2.81 9.77 -8.44
N ILE A 117 -3.30 8.88 -9.32
CA ILE A 117 -3.83 7.58 -8.91
C ILE A 117 -3.27 6.46 -9.79
N PRO A 118 -3.20 5.22 -9.28
CA PRO A 118 -2.87 4.06 -10.10
C PRO A 118 -3.97 3.74 -11.11
N THR A 119 -3.65 2.86 -12.04
CA THR A 119 -4.60 2.25 -13.00
C THR A 119 -4.72 0.76 -12.71
N GLY A 120 -5.96 0.28 -12.62
CA GLY A 120 -6.28 -1.13 -12.53
C GLY A 120 -5.86 -1.89 -13.79
N LEU A 121 -5.60 -3.18 -13.61
CA LEU A 121 -5.42 -4.08 -14.74
C LEU A 121 -6.72 -4.09 -15.57
N ALA A 122 -6.59 -4.09 -16.89
CA ALA A 122 -7.73 -3.96 -17.81
C ALA A 122 -7.97 -5.20 -18.67
N HIS A 123 -6.98 -6.10 -18.78
CA HIS A 123 -7.08 -7.30 -19.61
C HIS A 123 -8.01 -8.32 -18.96
N THR A 124 -9.10 -8.68 -19.63
CA THR A 124 -10.04 -9.71 -19.19
C THR A 124 -9.74 -11.04 -19.85
N VAL A 125 -9.85 -12.13 -19.09
CA VAL A 125 -9.67 -13.50 -19.57
C VAL A 125 -10.81 -14.40 -19.10
N PRO A 126 -11.18 -15.45 -19.87
CA PRO A 126 -12.11 -16.46 -19.40
C PRO A 126 -11.59 -17.12 -18.12
N LEU A 127 -12.46 -17.26 -17.12
CA LEU A 127 -12.05 -17.80 -15.84
C LEU A 127 -11.86 -19.33 -15.92
N SER A 128 -10.65 -19.79 -15.64
CA SER A 128 -10.31 -21.22 -15.75
C SER A 128 -11.00 -22.06 -14.68
N SER A 129 -11.29 -23.33 -15.01
CA SER A 129 -11.87 -24.28 -14.05
C SER A 129 -10.98 -24.47 -12.81
N ALA A 130 -9.66 -24.36 -12.95
CA ALA A 130 -8.72 -24.45 -11.84
C ALA A 130 -8.89 -23.29 -10.85
N ARG A 131 -9.01 -22.04 -11.33
CA ARG A 131 -9.24 -20.87 -10.46
C ARG A 131 -10.60 -20.96 -9.76
N LYS A 132 -11.65 -21.37 -10.49
CA LYS A 132 -12.98 -21.60 -9.91
C LYS A 132 -12.93 -22.64 -8.77
N ALA A 133 -12.23 -23.76 -8.98
CA ALA A 133 -12.07 -24.80 -7.97
C ALA A 133 -11.26 -24.32 -6.76
N GLN A 134 -10.21 -23.52 -6.96
CA GLN A 134 -9.44 -22.94 -5.86
C GLN A 134 -10.28 -21.98 -5.01
N TYR A 135 -11.08 -21.12 -5.64
CA TYR A 135 -11.96 -20.22 -4.91
C TYR A 135 -13.07 -20.95 -4.17
N GLN A 136 -13.69 -21.96 -4.79
CA GLN A 136 -14.67 -22.80 -4.12
C GLN A 136 -14.07 -23.47 -2.88
N LYS A 137 -12.89 -24.09 -3.02
CA LYS A 137 -12.19 -24.72 -1.90
C LYS A 137 -11.89 -23.72 -0.79
N HIS A 138 -11.38 -22.53 -1.14
CA HIS A 138 -11.12 -21.46 -0.18
C HIS A 138 -12.39 -21.06 0.60
N LEU A 139 -13.52 -20.90 -0.11
CA LEU A 139 -14.80 -20.58 0.51
C LEU A 139 -15.28 -21.70 1.45
N GLU A 140 -15.18 -22.97 1.03
CA GLU A 140 -15.54 -24.13 1.86
C GLU A 140 -14.74 -24.15 3.17
N GLU A 141 -13.42 -24.03 3.10
CA GLU A 141 -12.53 -23.99 4.27
C GLU A 141 -12.86 -22.79 5.18
N THR A 142 -13.07 -21.62 4.57
CA THR A 142 -13.39 -20.38 5.29
C THR A 142 -14.75 -20.45 6.00
N ILE A 143 -15.75 -21.06 5.35
CA ILE A 143 -17.10 -21.25 5.92
C ILE A 143 -17.05 -22.27 7.05
N GLU A 144 -16.31 -23.37 6.87
CA GLU A 144 -16.13 -24.39 7.91
C GLU A 144 -15.51 -23.80 9.18
N GLU A 145 -14.47 -22.96 9.02
CA GLU A 145 -13.86 -22.21 10.12
C GLU A 145 -14.86 -21.24 10.76
N ALA A 146 -15.62 -20.49 9.97
CA ALA A 146 -16.59 -19.52 10.48
C ALA A 146 -17.69 -20.17 11.35
N VAL A 147 -18.13 -21.38 11.01
CA VAL A 147 -19.13 -22.13 11.78
C VAL A 147 -18.62 -22.50 13.19
N GLN A 148 -17.30 -22.56 13.41
CA GLN A 148 -16.73 -22.85 14.73
C GLN A 148 -16.89 -21.68 15.71
N TYR A 149 -17.14 -20.46 15.22
CA TYR A 149 -17.35 -19.28 16.04
C TYR A 149 -18.82 -19.10 16.38
N SER A 150 -19.11 -18.69 17.62
CA SER A 150 -20.49 -18.38 18.02
C SER A 150 -20.93 -17.02 17.45
N ASN A 151 -20.00 -16.07 17.35
CA ASN A 151 -20.18 -14.77 16.72
C ASN A 151 -18.84 -14.25 16.19
N ALA A 152 -18.86 -13.16 15.42
CA ALA A 152 -17.67 -12.59 14.78
C ALA A 152 -16.62 -12.02 15.76
N ASP A 153 -17.01 -11.63 16.97
CA ASP A 153 -16.08 -11.10 17.97
C ASP A 153 -15.21 -12.21 18.60
N ASP A 154 -15.63 -13.47 18.48
CA ASP A 154 -14.88 -14.65 18.91
C ASP A 154 -13.80 -15.10 17.91
N ALA A 155 -13.82 -14.55 16.69
CA ALA A 155 -12.90 -14.93 15.64
C ALA A 155 -11.44 -14.53 15.96
N VAL A 156 -10.48 -15.19 15.30
CA VAL A 156 -9.05 -14.86 15.45
C VAL A 156 -8.82 -13.39 15.08
N ARG A 157 -8.13 -12.66 15.96
CA ARG A 157 -7.77 -11.27 15.74
C ARG A 157 -6.58 -11.18 14.79
N ASP A 158 -6.89 -10.95 13.53
CA ASP A 158 -5.95 -10.72 12.45
C ASP A 158 -6.26 -9.41 11.72
N GLN A 159 -5.57 -9.18 10.59
CA GLN A 159 -5.78 -8.00 9.76
C GLN A 159 -7.23 -7.87 9.20
N HIS A 160 -7.95 -8.99 9.03
CA HIS A 160 -9.32 -9.04 8.53
C HIS A 160 -10.32 -8.72 9.65
N TYR A 161 -10.04 -9.16 10.87
CA TYR A 161 -10.79 -8.75 12.04
C TYR A 161 -10.73 -7.22 12.19
N ASP A 162 -9.51 -6.67 12.21
CA ASP A 162 -9.27 -5.24 12.42
C ASP A 162 -9.80 -4.38 11.25
N ALA A 163 -9.95 -4.95 10.05
CA ALA A 163 -10.49 -4.25 8.89
C ALA A 163 -11.93 -3.74 9.13
N HIS A 164 -12.73 -4.45 9.93
CA HIS A 164 -14.10 -4.06 10.23
C HIS A 164 -14.19 -2.84 11.15
N GLU A 165 -13.34 -2.78 12.17
CA GLU A 165 -13.30 -1.60 13.04
C GLU A 165 -12.83 -0.36 12.27
N ARG A 166 -11.85 -0.53 11.37
CA ARG A 166 -11.47 0.54 10.45
C ARG A 166 -12.62 0.90 9.50
N LEU A 167 -13.37 -0.09 9.00
CA LEU A 167 -14.51 0.15 8.11
C LEU A 167 -15.59 0.98 8.79
N LYS A 168 -15.95 0.67 10.04
CA LYS A 168 -16.91 1.47 10.81
C LYS A 168 -16.47 2.92 10.93
N GLN A 169 -15.21 3.16 11.33
CA GLN A 169 -14.66 4.51 11.46
C GLN A 169 -14.64 5.26 10.12
N GLN A 170 -14.28 4.57 9.04
CA GLN A 170 -14.28 5.11 7.69
C GLN A 170 -15.70 5.46 7.23
N ASP A 171 -16.67 4.58 7.45
CA ASP A 171 -18.08 4.80 7.08
C ASP A 171 -18.68 5.96 7.87
N GLU A 172 -18.41 6.07 9.18
CA GLU A 172 -18.83 7.22 9.99
C GLU A 172 -18.24 8.55 9.47
N PHE A 173 -16.95 8.54 9.13
CA PHE A 173 -16.28 9.71 8.53
C PHE A 173 -16.91 10.10 7.18
N LEU A 174 -17.15 9.13 6.29
CA LEU A 174 -17.71 9.42 4.96
C LEU A 174 -19.18 9.81 5.02
N GLN A 175 -19.96 9.25 5.94
CA GLN A 175 -21.35 9.65 6.19
C GLN A 175 -21.45 11.09 6.68
N SER A 176 -20.52 11.52 7.54
CA SER A 176 -20.44 12.92 7.99
C SER A 176 -19.88 13.88 6.93
N HIS A 177 -19.24 13.37 5.87
CA HIS A 177 -18.67 14.17 4.78
C HIS A 177 -19.10 13.65 3.38
N PRO A 178 -20.37 13.80 2.97
CA PRO A 178 -20.89 13.23 1.72
C PRO A 178 -20.13 13.67 0.46
N HIS A 179 -19.64 14.90 0.42
CA HIS A 179 -18.84 15.42 -0.70
C HIS A 179 -17.47 14.74 -0.80
N ILE A 180 -16.85 14.38 0.34
CA ILE A 180 -15.61 13.58 0.39
C ILE A 180 -15.90 12.14 -0.06
N SER A 181 -17.03 11.57 0.35
CA SER A 181 -17.48 10.24 -0.11
C SER A 181 -17.61 10.21 -1.63
N ALA A 182 -18.37 11.15 -2.21
CA ALA A 182 -18.59 11.21 -3.66
C ALA A 182 -17.28 11.41 -4.46
N ALA A 183 -16.37 12.25 -3.95
CA ALA A 183 -15.06 12.44 -4.55
C ALA A 183 -14.21 11.16 -4.47
N SER A 184 -14.24 10.46 -3.33
CA SER A 184 -13.51 9.20 -3.13
C SER A 184 -14.02 8.10 -4.06
N ASP A 185 -15.35 7.96 -4.19
CA ASP A 185 -15.98 7.01 -5.12
C ASP A 185 -15.61 7.31 -6.58
N THR A 186 -15.55 8.59 -6.93
CA THR A 186 -15.13 9.01 -8.27
C THR A 186 -13.67 8.64 -8.55
N LEU A 187 -12.75 8.93 -7.62
CA LEU A 187 -11.33 8.59 -7.76
C LEU A 187 -11.12 7.07 -7.83
N CYS A 188 -11.77 6.31 -6.96
CA CYS A 188 -11.71 4.84 -6.99
C CYS A 188 -12.28 4.27 -8.29
N GLY A 189 -13.36 4.86 -8.82
CA GLY A 189 -13.97 4.48 -10.09
C GLY A 189 -13.07 4.70 -11.30
N LEU A 190 -12.25 5.77 -11.31
CA LEU A 190 -11.26 6.00 -12.36
C LEU A 190 -10.16 4.93 -12.34
N CYS A 191 -9.70 4.55 -11.15
CA CYS A 191 -8.68 3.53 -10.98
C CYS A 191 -9.14 2.12 -11.42
N LYS A 192 -10.45 1.82 -11.36
CA LYS A 192 -11.02 0.51 -11.73
C LYS A 192 -10.39 -0.70 -11.01
N GLY A 193 -9.97 -0.52 -9.76
CA GLY A 193 -9.47 -1.62 -8.92
C GLY A 193 -7.97 -1.88 -9.02
N GLY A 194 -7.14 -0.84 -9.09
CA GLY A 194 -5.67 -0.96 -8.94
C GLY A 194 -5.23 -1.59 -7.61
N CYS A 195 -6.09 -1.62 -6.59
CA CYS A 195 -5.85 -2.35 -5.35
C CYS A 195 -6.22 -3.84 -5.42
N CYS A 196 -7.03 -4.27 -6.40
CA CYS A 196 -7.57 -5.63 -6.46
C CYS A 196 -6.57 -6.71 -6.89
N SER A 197 -5.40 -6.34 -7.44
CA SER A 197 -4.47 -7.31 -8.04
C SER A 197 -3.87 -8.31 -7.04
N THR A 198 -3.85 -7.99 -5.75
CA THR A 198 -3.37 -8.89 -4.69
C THR A 198 -4.45 -9.80 -4.13
N GLY A 199 -5.72 -9.68 -4.58
CA GLY A 199 -6.83 -10.49 -4.05
C GLY A 199 -6.89 -11.94 -4.58
N GLY A 200 -6.16 -12.23 -5.67
CA GLY A 200 -6.01 -13.58 -6.22
C GLY A 200 -7.31 -14.40 -6.29
N ASP A 201 -7.20 -15.68 -5.97
CA ASP A 201 -8.32 -16.62 -6.05
C ASP A 201 -9.10 -16.77 -4.73
N HIS A 202 -8.90 -15.85 -3.77
CA HIS A 202 -9.57 -15.86 -2.46
C HIS A 202 -10.39 -14.59 -2.21
N GLY A 203 -10.12 -13.49 -2.92
CA GLY A 203 -10.88 -12.23 -2.83
C GLY A 203 -10.86 -11.58 -1.45
N PHE A 204 -9.81 -11.84 -0.66
CA PHE A 204 -9.67 -11.46 0.75
C PHE A 204 -10.79 -11.94 1.69
N ILE A 205 -11.62 -12.88 1.25
CA ILE A 205 -12.68 -13.45 2.08
C ILE A 205 -12.03 -14.29 3.17
N SER A 206 -12.43 -14.07 4.42
CA SER A 206 -11.91 -14.80 5.58
C SER A 206 -13.05 -15.24 6.51
N ALA A 207 -12.74 -16.08 7.50
CA ALA A 207 -13.74 -16.71 8.34
C ALA A 207 -14.56 -15.66 9.10
N VAL A 208 -13.91 -14.58 9.56
CA VAL A 208 -14.59 -13.46 10.21
C VAL A 208 -15.56 -12.72 9.27
N THR A 209 -15.22 -12.58 7.98
CA THR A 209 -16.16 -12.00 6.98
C THR A 209 -17.41 -12.86 6.84
N ILE A 210 -17.25 -14.19 6.73
CA ILE A 210 -18.36 -15.13 6.63
C ILE A 210 -19.20 -15.15 7.93
N ARG A 211 -18.54 -15.16 9.10
CA ARG A 211 -19.21 -15.15 10.39
C ARG A 211 -20.09 -13.92 10.57
N ARG A 212 -19.62 -12.74 10.13
CA ARG A 212 -20.43 -11.50 10.15
C ARG A 212 -21.66 -11.58 9.25
N LEU A 213 -21.59 -12.26 8.11
CA LEU A 213 -22.76 -12.51 7.27
C LEU A 213 -23.79 -13.38 8.00
N MET A 214 -23.33 -14.46 8.64
CA MET A 214 -24.19 -15.35 9.44
C MET A 214 -24.77 -14.64 10.68
N ASP A 215 -24.03 -13.73 11.31
CA ASP A 215 -24.53 -12.97 12.47
C ASP A 215 -25.60 -11.96 12.08
N LYS A 216 -25.48 -11.38 10.87
CA LYS A 216 -26.44 -10.43 10.33
C LYS A 216 -27.75 -11.09 9.90
N ASP A 217 -27.67 -12.34 9.42
CA ASP A 217 -28.82 -13.12 8.99
C ASP A 217 -28.71 -14.56 9.51
N PRO A 218 -29.32 -14.86 10.68
CA PRO A 218 -29.25 -16.17 11.32
C PRO A 218 -29.88 -17.31 10.51
N ASP A 219 -30.68 -17.01 9.49
CA ASP A 219 -31.29 -18.02 8.61
C ASP A 219 -30.32 -18.50 7.52
N LEU A 220 -29.17 -17.82 7.35
CA LEU A 220 -28.13 -18.24 6.40
C LEU A 220 -27.43 -19.52 6.86
N THR A 221 -27.59 -20.56 6.05
CA THR A 221 -26.83 -21.81 6.19
C THR A 221 -25.47 -21.71 5.50
N ALA A 222 -24.50 -22.53 5.94
CA ALA A 222 -23.20 -22.67 5.28
C ALA A 222 -23.35 -22.94 3.76
N GLN A 223 -24.28 -23.83 3.37
CA GLN A 223 -24.52 -24.17 1.97
C GLN A 223 -25.12 -23.00 1.18
N SER A 224 -26.05 -22.24 1.76
CA SER A 224 -26.63 -21.07 1.08
C SER A 224 -25.60 -19.97 0.88
N ILE A 225 -24.68 -19.77 1.84
CA ILE A 225 -23.58 -18.81 1.70
C ILE A 225 -22.66 -19.23 0.56
N LEU A 226 -22.20 -20.50 0.56
CA LEU A 226 -21.36 -21.03 -0.51
C LEU A 226 -22.03 -20.84 -1.89
N ASN A 227 -23.28 -21.28 -2.03
CA ASN A 227 -24.03 -21.13 -3.27
C ASN A 227 -24.16 -19.67 -3.71
N SER A 228 -24.38 -18.75 -2.76
CA SER A 228 -24.45 -17.32 -3.04
C SER A 228 -23.14 -16.80 -3.61
N TYR A 229 -21.99 -17.12 -3.00
CA TYR A 229 -20.68 -16.72 -3.53
C TYR A 229 -20.41 -17.34 -4.91
N LEU A 230 -20.67 -18.64 -5.08
CA LEU A 230 -20.45 -19.34 -6.36
C LEU A 230 -21.32 -18.77 -7.49
N SER A 231 -22.54 -18.32 -7.18
CA SER A 231 -23.45 -17.71 -8.17
C SER A 231 -22.96 -16.36 -8.70
N HIS A 232 -22.04 -15.70 -8.01
CA HIS A 232 -21.44 -14.43 -8.42
C HIS A 232 -20.08 -14.58 -9.11
N ILE A 233 -19.59 -15.82 -9.29
CA ILE A 233 -18.35 -16.04 -10.04
C ILE A 233 -18.57 -15.60 -11.49
N PRO A 234 -17.80 -14.63 -12.00
CA PRO A 234 -17.99 -14.16 -13.36
C PRO A 234 -17.44 -15.16 -14.38
N ASP A 235 -17.96 -15.11 -15.61
CA ASP A 235 -17.42 -15.91 -16.72
C ASP A 235 -16.01 -15.46 -17.12
N HIS A 236 -15.74 -14.16 -16.97
CA HIS A 236 -14.45 -13.52 -17.26
C HIS A 236 -14.02 -12.68 -16.06
N SER A 237 -12.76 -12.75 -15.70
CA SER A 237 -12.16 -11.88 -14.69
C SER A 237 -11.00 -11.09 -15.29
N ILE A 238 -10.60 -10.02 -14.61
CA ILE A 238 -9.33 -9.37 -14.90
C ILE A 238 -8.19 -10.37 -14.66
N ASP A 239 -7.27 -10.42 -15.61
CA ASP A 239 -6.11 -11.31 -15.57
C ASP A 239 -5.14 -10.89 -14.45
N HIS A 240 -4.49 -11.87 -13.82
CA HIS A 240 -3.57 -11.66 -12.70
C HIS A 240 -4.12 -10.75 -11.58
N SER A 241 -5.43 -10.83 -11.33
CA SER A 241 -6.11 -10.08 -10.28
C SER A 241 -7.10 -10.92 -9.48
N CYS A 242 -7.77 -10.29 -8.52
CA CYS A 242 -8.88 -10.86 -7.77
C CYS A 242 -9.89 -11.54 -8.70
N ILE A 243 -10.26 -12.78 -8.39
CA ILE A 243 -11.22 -13.60 -9.14
C ILE A 243 -12.57 -12.91 -9.36
N ASN A 244 -12.98 -12.04 -8.44
CA ASN A 244 -14.24 -11.31 -8.50
C ASN A 244 -14.14 -9.99 -9.28
N GLN A 245 -12.95 -9.57 -9.73
CA GLN A 245 -12.81 -8.32 -10.49
C GLN A 245 -13.18 -8.53 -11.96
N THR A 246 -14.11 -7.71 -12.44
CA THR A 246 -14.55 -7.63 -13.83
C THR A 246 -14.25 -6.25 -14.40
N GLU A 247 -14.46 -6.05 -15.70
CA GLU A 247 -14.36 -4.73 -16.33
C GLU A 247 -15.33 -3.70 -15.72
N SER A 248 -16.50 -4.15 -15.25
CA SER A 248 -17.51 -3.31 -14.58
C SER A 248 -17.28 -3.14 -13.07
N GLY A 249 -16.19 -3.68 -12.53
CA GLY A 249 -15.89 -3.68 -11.09
C GLY A 249 -16.08 -5.05 -10.44
N CYS A 250 -16.29 -5.09 -9.13
CA CYS A 250 -16.38 -6.35 -8.40
C CYS A 250 -17.75 -7.03 -8.63
N ALA A 251 -17.72 -8.29 -9.04
CA ALA A 251 -18.90 -9.15 -9.25
C ALA A 251 -19.66 -9.43 -7.94
N LEU A 252 -18.98 -9.35 -6.79
CA LEU A 252 -19.64 -9.47 -5.50
C LEU A 252 -20.37 -8.18 -5.11
N PRO A 253 -21.61 -8.28 -4.57
CA PRO A 253 -22.28 -7.18 -3.89
C PRO A 253 -21.43 -6.65 -2.73
N LYS A 254 -21.51 -5.33 -2.43
CA LYS A 254 -20.71 -4.69 -1.36
C LYS A 254 -20.81 -5.44 -0.02
N ALA A 255 -22.01 -5.92 0.32
CA ALA A 255 -22.27 -6.67 1.55
C ALA A 255 -21.54 -8.02 1.64
N MET A 256 -21.16 -8.63 0.51
CA MET A 256 -20.44 -9.91 0.45
C MET A 256 -18.93 -9.75 0.27
N ARG A 257 -18.45 -8.54 0.01
CA ARG A 257 -17.02 -8.25 -0.11
C ARG A 257 -16.37 -8.33 1.26
N SER A 258 -15.10 -8.70 1.28
CA SER A 258 -14.27 -8.59 2.48
C SER A 258 -14.25 -7.16 3.01
N ASP A 259 -14.20 -6.99 4.33
CA ASP A 259 -14.02 -5.68 4.94
C ASP A 259 -12.70 -5.04 4.51
N VAL A 260 -11.67 -5.85 4.21
CA VAL A 260 -10.42 -5.39 3.59
C VAL A 260 -10.70 -4.66 2.29
N CYS A 261 -11.58 -5.19 1.43
CA CYS A 261 -11.96 -4.53 0.18
C CYS A 261 -12.80 -3.28 0.43
N ASN A 262 -13.74 -3.34 1.38
CA ASN A 262 -14.69 -2.26 1.63
C ASN A 262 -14.04 -1.05 2.30
N VAL A 263 -13.01 -1.24 3.12
CA VAL A 263 -12.31 -0.13 3.80
C VAL A 263 -11.16 0.45 2.96
N TYR A 264 -10.78 -0.20 1.86
CA TYR A 264 -9.54 0.16 1.18
C TYR A 264 -9.64 1.48 0.41
N PHE A 265 -8.74 2.41 0.74
CA PHE A 265 -8.35 3.55 -0.09
C PHE A 265 -6.83 3.56 -0.27
N CYS A 266 -6.36 3.89 -1.48
CA CYS A 266 -4.93 4.12 -1.70
C CYS A 266 -4.48 5.41 -1.01
N ASP A 267 -3.18 5.56 -0.81
CA ASP A 267 -2.63 6.67 -0.03
C ASP A 267 -2.89 8.04 -0.69
N GLU A 268 -3.03 8.07 -2.02
CA GLU A 268 -3.38 9.27 -2.75
C GLU A 268 -4.83 9.71 -2.50
N VAL A 269 -5.77 8.76 -2.42
CA VAL A 269 -7.18 9.05 -2.05
C VAL A 269 -7.26 9.45 -0.58
N LYS A 270 -6.57 8.76 0.34
CA LYS A 270 -6.52 9.15 1.76
C LYS A 270 -5.97 10.57 1.92
N SER A 271 -4.85 10.87 1.27
CA SER A 271 -4.25 12.20 1.31
C SER A 271 -5.19 13.26 0.74
N HIS A 272 -5.97 12.92 -0.30
CA HIS A 272 -7.01 13.81 -0.82
C HIS A 272 -8.16 14.01 0.18
N GLN A 273 -8.64 12.95 0.84
CA GLN A 273 -9.65 13.05 1.92
C GLN A 273 -9.19 13.98 3.04
N THR A 274 -7.94 13.82 3.52
CA THR A 274 -7.37 14.71 4.55
C THR A 274 -7.34 16.16 4.10
N ARG A 275 -6.82 16.44 2.90
CA ARG A 275 -6.78 17.82 2.36
C ARG A 275 -8.17 18.43 2.18
N MET A 276 -9.17 17.63 1.82
CA MET A 276 -10.55 18.09 1.72
C MET A 276 -11.14 18.42 3.08
N ALA A 277 -10.94 17.56 4.07
CA ALA A 277 -11.43 17.77 5.44
C ALA A 277 -10.78 18.99 6.11
N GLU A 278 -9.50 19.25 5.84
CA GLU A 278 -8.78 20.43 6.38
C GLU A 278 -9.25 21.75 5.76
N ASN A 279 -9.65 21.74 4.48
CA ASN A 279 -9.89 22.97 3.74
C ASN A 279 -11.37 23.28 3.48
N ASP A 280 -12.31 22.46 4.00
CA ASP A 280 -13.80 22.50 3.94
C ASP A 280 -14.43 23.23 2.73
N SER A 281 -13.70 23.26 1.63
CA SER A 281 -14.05 23.98 0.43
C SER A 281 -14.55 22.93 -0.54
N GLU A 282 -15.88 22.81 -0.56
CA GLU A 282 -16.65 22.22 -1.65
C GLU A 282 -16.31 22.84 -3.01
N LYS A 283 -15.60 23.98 -3.02
CA LYS A 283 -15.22 24.74 -4.19
C LYS A 283 -13.81 24.35 -4.63
N GLY A 284 -13.74 23.64 -5.75
CA GLY A 284 -12.50 23.31 -6.44
C GLY A 284 -12.73 22.21 -7.45
N VAL A 285 -11.80 22.08 -8.39
CA VAL A 285 -11.77 20.98 -9.35
C VAL A 285 -10.62 20.05 -9.02
N THR A 286 -10.81 18.77 -9.23
CA THR A 286 -9.75 17.78 -9.05
C THR A 286 -9.19 17.41 -10.42
N LEU A 287 -7.91 17.71 -10.65
CA LEU A 287 -7.17 17.24 -11.81
C LEU A 287 -6.53 15.90 -11.43
N VAL A 288 -6.98 14.82 -12.07
CA VAL A 288 -6.55 13.45 -11.80
C VAL A 288 -5.59 13.02 -12.89
N ILE A 289 -4.42 12.50 -12.49
CA ILE A 289 -3.44 11.89 -13.39
C ILE A 289 -3.39 10.40 -13.07
N GLN A 290 -3.79 9.56 -14.03
CA GLN A 290 -3.68 8.12 -13.90
C GLN A 290 -2.33 7.64 -14.45
N ARG A 291 -1.61 6.85 -13.67
CA ARG A 291 -0.31 6.28 -14.10
C ARG A 291 -0.40 4.78 -14.34
N SER A 292 0.50 4.29 -15.19
CA SER A 292 0.55 2.91 -15.69
C SER A 292 1.10 1.91 -14.67
N ASN A 293 0.66 2.02 -13.41
CA ASN A 293 0.98 1.13 -12.32
C ASN A 293 -0.30 0.76 -11.58
N THR A 294 -0.29 -0.40 -10.94
CA THR A 294 -1.25 -0.76 -9.90
C THR A 294 -0.85 -0.07 -8.59
N ASN A 295 -1.63 -0.29 -7.53
CA ASN A 295 -1.25 0.18 -6.20
C ASN A 295 0.05 -0.49 -5.68
N TRP A 296 0.41 -1.65 -6.22
CA TRP A 296 1.40 -2.53 -5.60
C TRP A 296 2.77 -2.52 -6.29
N ASN A 297 2.85 -2.02 -7.52
CA ASN A 297 4.05 -2.11 -8.35
C ASN A 297 4.57 -0.75 -8.83
N ARG A 298 4.16 0.35 -8.17
CA ARG A 298 4.59 1.72 -8.53
C ARG A 298 6.11 1.85 -8.63
N TYR A 299 6.84 1.21 -7.72
CA TYR A 299 8.31 1.29 -7.65
C TYR A 299 9.03 0.11 -8.33
N GLU A 300 8.30 -0.73 -9.08
CA GLU A 300 8.87 -1.84 -9.85
C GLU A 300 9.12 -1.46 -11.33
N ALA A 301 8.75 -0.24 -11.73
CA ALA A 301 8.90 0.23 -13.09
C ALA A 301 10.38 0.38 -13.47
N ILE A 302 10.80 -0.24 -14.58
CA ILE A 302 12.20 -0.15 -15.05
C ILE A 302 12.58 1.30 -15.39
N ASP A 303 11.68 2.02 -16.05
CA ASP A 303 11.84 3.44 -16.38
C ASP A 303 10.97 4.27 -15.44
N PHE A 304 9.80 4.73 -15.91
CA PHE A 304 8.84 5.52 -15.15
C PHE A 304 7.42 5.10 -15.51
N ASN A 305 6.49 5.24 -14.56
CA ASN A 305 5.07 4.97 -14.80
C ASN A 305 4.50 6.04 -15.72
N LYS A 306 4.06 5.63 -16.91
CA LYS A 306 3.54 6.54 -17.94
C LYS A 306 2.17 7.08 -17.52
N VAL A 307 1.86 8.30 -17.93
CA VAL A 307 0.51 8.84 -17.82
C VAL A 307 -0.40 8.09 -18.81
N VAL A 308 -1.47 7.51 -18.29
CA VAL A 308 -2.47 6.75 -19.04
C VAL A 308 -3.62 7.67 -19.45
N SER A 309 -4.08 8.50 -18.52
CA SER A 309 -5.17 9.44 -18.72
C SER A 309 -5.04 10.62 -17.76
N ILE A 310 -5.63 11.73 -18.16
CA ILE A 310 -5.80 12.91 -17.33
C ILE A 310 -7.29 13.21 -17.32
N THR A 311 -7.89 13.35 -16.14
CA THR A 311 -9.32 13.60 -16.00
C THR A 311 -9.55 14.78 -15.07
N LEU A 312 -10.35 15.75 -15.50
CA LEU A 312 -10.83 16.83 -14.65
C LEU A 312 -12.17 16.45 -14.04
N ILE A 313 -12.29 16.59 -12.73
CA ILE A 313 -13.53 16.37 -11.98
C ILE A 313 -13.99 17.71 -11.41
N ASN A 314 -15.22 18.10 -11.72
CA ASN A 314 -15.89 19.27 -11.15
C ASN A 314 -17.30 18.88 -10.69
N GLY A 315 -17.43 18.58 -9.39
CA GLY A 315 -18.63 17.95 -8.85
C GLY A 315 -18.90 16.60 -9.55
N GLU A 316 -20.06 16.46 -10.18
CA GLU A 316 -20.43 15.26 -10.95
C GLU A 316 -19.88 15.27 -12.39
N ASN A 317 -19.42 16.42 -12.89
CA ASN A 317 -18.91 16.53 -14.25
C ASN A 317 -17.50 15.95 -14.35
N ARG A 318 -17.29 15.11 -15.37
CA ARG A 318 -15.99 14.53 -15.70
C ARG A 318 -15.61 14.89 -17.14
N LEU A 319 -14.39 15.38 -17.31
CA LEU A 319 -13.83 15.70 -18.61
C LEU A 319 -12.49 15.01 -18.77
N ASP A 320 -12.39 14.08 -19.72
CA ASP A 320 -11.13 13.45 -20.07
C ASP A 320 -10.31 14.39 -20.95
N ILE A 321 -9.08 14.63 -20.52
CA ILE A 321 -8.09 15.48 -21.18
C ILE A 321 -7.07 14.57 -21.84
N LYS A 322 -6.72 14.89 -23.09
CA LYS A 322 -5.65 14.15 -23.78
C LYS A 322 -4.31 14.44 -23.08
N PRO A 323 -3.51 13.40 -22.79
CA PRO A 323 -2.17 13.55 -22.20
C PRO A 323 -1.24 14.48 -22.98
#